data_AF-A0AAD2JP30-F1
#
_entry.id   AF-A0AAD2JP30-F1
#
_cell.length_a   1.000
_cell.length_b   1.000
_cell.length_c   1.000
_cell.angle_alpha   90.00
_cell.angle_beta   90.00
_cell.angle_gamma   90.00
#
_symmetry.space_group_name_H-M   'P 1'
#
loop_
_entity.id
_entity.type
_entity.pdbx_description
1 polymer ?
#
loop_
_entity_poly.entity_id
_entity_poly.type
_entity_poly.pdbx_seq_one_letter_code
_entity_poly.pdbx_strand_id
1 'polypeptide(L)'
;MRASVLRSTREQTGFCKRKRLLPLILLGFVIASITLPYYSPATSVSQQIILMENIMSTTTVGISMSANNETLRSNLANFWLTTEEPMEDEDAPMDEDLSIHEAEKAVDGEEDSTVGEDASAERDDEDGRSSEVKVAIETDAADGFQCAICFFGLPRSYKEMVLPSIVKNVLEPNAKYNCDIFVHFYARKKELKGRFNPGGEMDPKEIYALESAVWEVMNYSTASLTSSASTPAVIFSNDTERAFFDLRGGQLDKYLKTRDVDTGKKLYFPWKQTSWKRSSLVNLIRQWHSIENVFRSMENYMWKAQKNYTRVAMLRNDAMYLSPIDILQLDNDDANSSTDKKKKRSNVDSNNRHFVIAPFAKFPVNDRMIYGPYDAIKIWATRRFDLIEKRANKTSNRGMVMHSETFMQRTIIPAMKRKGYKEHVHPGLCFIRTRPDSKALFNDCRTRGVAKGFEEESAIVSTIESILQRSCEPTSGQKGIPAGHLIQC
;
A
#
# COMPACT_ATOMS: atom_id res chain seq x y z
N MET A 1 -29.10 -73.11 -27.00
CA MET A 1 -29.19 -72.47 -28.33
C MET A 1 -28.90 -70.99 -28.12
N ARG A 2 -27.71 -70.51 -28.54
CA ARG A 2 -27.47 -69.59 -29.69
C ARG A 2 -28.07 -68.19 -29.46
N ALA A 3 -27.42 -67.07 -29.73
CA ALA A 3 -26.09 -66.76 -30.25
C ALA A 3 -25.83 -65.25 -30.07
N SER A 4 -24.55 -64.90 -30.10
CA SER A 4 -23.93 -63.60 -30.33
C SER A 4 -24.33 -62.96 -31.67
N VAL A 5 -24.36 -61.62 -31.74
CA VAL A 5 -24.15 -60.86 -32.99
C VAL A 5 -23.41 -59.54 -32.71
N LEU A 6 -22.29 -59.38 -33.41
CA LEU A 6 -21.44 -58.20 -33.58
C LEU A 6 -22.13 -57.13 -34.46
N ARG A 7 -21.81 -55.84 -34.25
CA ARG A 7 -21.76 -54.86 -35.36
C ARG A 7 -20.61 -53.87 -35.19
N SER A 8 -19.99 -53.61 -36.33
CA SER A 8 -18.78 -52.87 -36.64
C SER A 8 -19.12 -51.88 -37.75
N THR A 9 -18.59 -50.65 -37.67
CA THR A 9 -18.26 -49.67 -38.75
C THR A 9 -17.73 -48.43 -38.02
N ARG A 10 -16.46 -47.98 -38.09
CA ARG A 10 -15.54 -47.56 -39.18
C ARG A 10 -15.89 -46.19 -39.79
N GLU A 11 -15.10 -45.16 -39.43
CA GLU A 11 -14.78 -43.93 -40.20
C GLU A 11 -13.54 -43.29 -39.51
N GLN A 12 -12.31 -43.41 -40.03
CA GLN A 12 -11.61 -42.55 -41.01
C GLN A 12 -11.48 -41.06 -40.64
N THR A 13 -10.28 -40.67 -40.18
CA THR A 13 -9.46 -39.49 -40.55
C THR A 13 -8.14 -39.64 -39.76
N GLY A 14 -6.94 -39.22 -40.16
CA GLY A 14 -6.41 -38.48 -41.29
C GLY A 14 -4.95 -38.18 -40.92
N PHE A 15 -4.01 -38.71 -41.71
CA PHE A 15 -2.57 -38.58 -41.56
C PHE A 15 -2.10 -37.12 -41.58
N CYS A 16 -1.20 -36.70 -40.67
CA CYS A 16 -0.38 -35.49 -40.88
C CYS A 16 1.11 -35.80 -40.70
N LYS A 17 1.86 -35.64 -41.80
CA LYS A 17 3.28 -35.98 -41.95
C LYS A 17 4.18 -34.89 -41.36
N ARG A 18 5.18 -35.33 -40.61
CA ARG A 18 6.43 -34.61 -40.30
C ARG A 18 7.16 -34.24 -41.60
N LYS A 19 7.66 -33.01 -41.69
CA LYS A 19 8.81 -32.66 -42.53
C LYS A 19 9.82 -31.87 -41.70
N ARG A 20 11.04 -32.41 -41.64
CA ARG A 20 12.28 -31.70 -41.26
C ARG A 20 12.76 -30.91 -42.48
N LEU A 21 13.26 -29.69 -42.25
CA LEU A 21 14.26 -29.04 -43.11
C LEU A 21 14.93 -27.89 -42.34
N LEU A 22 16.26 -27.93 -42.35
CA LEU A 22 17.27 -26.90 -42.04
C LEU A 22 18.42 -27.19 -43.02
N PRO A 23 19.38 -26.28 -43.27
CA PRO A 23 19.42 -24.82 -43.06
C PRO A 23 19.75 -24.06 -44.37
N LEU A 24 19.60 -22.74 -44.38
CA LEU A 24 20.33 -21.91 -45.35
C LEU A 24 20.81 -20.61 -44.70
N ILE A 25 22.12 -20.45 -44.83
CA ILE A 25 22.98 -19.35 -44.38
C ILE A 25 22.71 -18.14 -45.27
N LEU A 26 22.57 -16.95 -44.67
CA LEU A 26 22.82 -15.68 -45.36
C LEU A 26 23.35 -14.66 -44.35
N LEU A 27 24.65 -14.38 -44.48
CA LEU A 27 25.29 -13.19 -43.91
C LEU A 27 24.72 -11.96 -44.61
N GLY A 28 24.17 -11.03 -43.83
CA GLY A 28 23.85 -9.67 -44.26
C GLY A 28 24.49 -8.68 -43.29
N PHE A 29 25.63 -8.11 -43.69
CA PHE A 29 26.22 -6.95 -43.04
C PHE A 29 25.30 -5.74 -43.25
N VAL A 30 24.79 -5.16 -42.16
CA VAL A 30 24.17 -3.83 -42.17
C VAL A 30 25.15 -2.87 -41.50
N ILE A 31 25.76 -2.00 -42.31
CA ILE A 31 26.50 -0.83 -41.83
C ILE A 31 25.45 0.24 -41.54
N ALA A 32 25.14 0.44 -40.26
CA ALA A 32 24.38 1.59 -39.79
C ALA A 32 25.38 2.71 -39.47
N SER A 33 25.38 3.76 -40.29
CA SER A 33 26.07 5.02 -40.03
C SER A 33 25.43 5.72 -38.84
N ILE A 34 26.14 5.74 -37.71
CA ILE A 34 25.79 6.57 -36.56
C ILE A 34 26.37 7.96 -36.80
N THR A 35 25.50 8.93 -37.06
CA THR A 35 25.83 10.37 -36.96
C THR A 35 25.83 10.77 -35.49
N LEU A 36 27.01 11.02 -34.93
CA LEU A 36 27.19 11.67 -33.64
C LEU A 36 26.93 13.18 -33.76
N PRO A 37 26.20 13.82 -32.84
CA PRO A 37 26.18 15.26 -32.76
C PRO A 37 27.47 15.79 -32.10
N TYR A 38 27.98 16.85 -32.72
CA TYR A 38 29.08 17.71 -32.31
C TYR A 38 29.05 18.06 -30.81
N TYR A 39 30.13 17.73 -30.10
CA TYR A 39 30.51 18.36 -28.83
C TYR A 39 31.44 19.54 -29.14
N SER A 40 31.06 20.74 -28.72
CA SER A 40 31.93 21.93 -28.75
C SER A 40 32.71 22.03 -27.44
N PRO A 41 34.03 22.30 -27.46
CA PRO A 41 34.81 22.56 -26.25
C PRO A 41 35.11 24.06 -26.10
N ALA A 42 34.83 24.63 -24.93
CA ALA A 42 35.49 25.86 -24.46
C ALA A 42 35.28 26.06 -22.96
N THR A 43 36.07 25.37 -22.13
CA THR A 43 36.37 25.83 -20.77
C THR A 43 37.64 26.67 -20.82
N SER A 44 37.46 27.99 -20.72
CA SER A 44 38.55 28.96 -20.55
C SER A 44 38.96 28.99 -19.08
N VAL A 45 40.15 28.48 -18.81
CA VAL A 45 40.94 28.76 -17.61
C VAL A 45 41.50 30.18 -17.74
N SER A 46 41.18 31.04 -16.76
CA SER A 46 42.04 32.09 -16.15
C SER A 46 41.25 33.34 -15.79
N GLN A 47 41.04 33.60 -14.49
CA GLN A 47 41.64 34.74 -13.80
C GLN A 47 41.27 34.77 -12.30
N GLN A 48 42.33 34.69 -11.49
CA GLN A 48 42.59 35.36 -10.19
C GLN A 48 41.72 34.94 -8.99
N ILE A 49 42.26 34.25 -7.97
CA ILE A 49 43.25 34.69 -6.95
C ILE A 49 42.86 36.06 -6.38
N ILE A 50 42.22 36.05 -5.20
CA ILE A 50 42.49 36.90 -4.01
C ILE A 50 41.46 36.53 -2.91
N LEU A 51 41.95 36.45 -1.67
CA LEU A 51 41.24 36.29 -0.38
C LEU A 51 40.91 34.86 0.11
N MET A 52 41.96 34.16 0.56
CA MET A 52 41.91 33.44 1.83
C MET A 52 42.84 34.17 2.82
N GLU A 53 42.26 34.71 3.90
CA GLU A 53 42.77 34.73 5.29
C GLU A 53 42.07 35.83 6.12
N ASN A 54 41.79 35.50 7.39
CA ASN A 54 41.09 36.27 8.44
C ASN A 54 39.55 36.18 8.34
N ILE A 55 38.80 35.66 9.32
CA ILE A 55 38.89 35.84 10.78
C ILE A 55 38.34 34.60 11.50
N MET A 56 39.19 33.91 12.28
CA MET A 56 38.75 33.32 13.54
C MET A 56 38.78 34.42 14.60
N SER A 57 37.68 34.65 15.32
CA SER A 57 37.66 34.92 16.77
C SER A 57 36.27 35.41 17.20
N THR A 58 35.77 34.81 18.29
CA THR A 58 34.80 35.33 19.29
C THR A 58 33.39 35.66 18.78
N THR A 59 32.33 35.05 19.32
CA THR A 59 31.90 35.27 20.71
C THR A 59 31.07 34.12 21.25
N THR A 60 31.51 33.59 22.39
CA THR A 60 30.82 32.69 23.29
C THR A 60 29.81 33.49 24.12
N VAL A 61 28.53 33.11 24.13
CA VAL A 61 27.61 33.42 25.24
C VAL A 61 26.96 32.11 25.65
N GLY A 62 27.36 31.64 26.82
CA GLY A 62 26.81 30.45 27.45
C GLY A 62 25.47 30.73 28.10
N ILE A 63 24.54 29.81 27.93
CA ILE A 63 23.48 29.56 28.91
C ILE A 63 23.58 28.07 29.28
N SER A 64 24.02 27.88 30.52
CA SER A 64 24.07 26.61 31.24
C SER A 64 22.66 26.13 31.54
N MET A 65 22.33 24.90 31.13
CA MET A 65 21.37 24.07 31.85
C MET A 65 21.95 22.66 31.99
N SER A 66 22.51 22.44 33.18
CA SER A 66 22.90 21.16 33.74
C SER A 66 21.65 20.39 34.20
N ALA A 67 21.49 19.15 33.72
CA ALA A 67 20.74 18.10 34.41
C ALA A 67 21.13 16.71 33.86
N ASN A 68 22.14 16.11 34.49
CA ASN A 68 22.30 14.70 34.84
C ASN A 68 21.60 13.63 33.98
N ASN A 69 22.38 12.83 33.25
CA ASN A 69 21.96 11.48 32.88
C ASN A 69 23.16 10.51 32.81
N GLU A 70 23.86 10.34 33.94
CA GLU A 70 24.92 9.34 34.10
C GLU A 70 24.42 7.98 34.63
N THR A 71 23.11 7.80 34.83
CA THR A 71 22.56 6.56 35.40
C THR A 71 22.15 5.52 34.34
N LEU A 72 22.36 5.76 33.05
CA LEU A 72 21.95 4.84 31.98
C LEU A 72 23.08 4.08 31.27
N ARG A 73 24.35 4.28 31.66
CA ARG A 73 25.51 3.69 30.96
C ARG A 73 26.14 2.47 31.63
N SER A 74 25.71 2.06 32.83
CA SER A 74 26.37 0.96 33.57
C SER A 74 25.69 -0.42 33.48
N ASN A 75 24.55 -0.58 32.78
CA ASN A 75 23.83 -1.86 32.69
C ASN A 75 23.91 -2.57 31.32
N LEU A 76 24.80 -2.14 30.42
CA LEU A 76 24.90 -2.69 29.06
C LEU A 76 26.19 -3.48 28.78
N ALA A 77 27.01 -3.77 29.79
CA ALA A 77 28.32 -4.41 29.59
C ALA A 77 28.38 -5.92 29.88
N ASN A 78 27.32 -6.56 30.38
CA ASN A 78 27.34 -8.00 30.71
C ASN A 78 26.05 -8.70 30.28
N PHE A 79 25.79 -8.82 28.98
CA PHE A 79 24.83 -9.82 28.48
C PHE A 79 25.04 -10.11 26.98
N TRP A 80 25.50 -11.34 26.71
CA TRP A 80 25.57 -12.07 25.43
C TRP A 80 26.71 -11.79 24.45
N LEU A 81 27.81 -12.54 24.66
CA LEU A 81 28.47 -13.31 23.60
C LEU A 81 27.88 -14.73 23.64
N THR A 82 26.88 -15.02 22.81
CA THR A 82 26.66 -16.39 22.33
C THR A 82 26.40 -16.37 20.85
N THR A 83 27.15 -17.24 20.20
CA THR A 83 27.11 -17.69 18.82
C THR A 83 25.69 -17.83 18.27
N GLU A 84 25.52 -17.36 17.03
CA GLU A 84 24.36 -17.62 16.19
C GLU A 84 24.24 -19.13 15.94
N GLU A 85 23.38 -19.80 16.70
CA GLU A 85 22.84 -21.10 16.30
C GLU A 85 21.42 -20.92 15.75
N PRO A 86 21.06 -21.64 14.67
CA PRO A 86 19.72 -21.60 14.13
C PRO A 86 18.74 -22.20 15.15
N MET A 87 17.80 -21.38 15.60
CA MET A 87 16.71 -21.78 16.47
C MET A 87 15.80 -22.73 15.68
N GLU A 88 15.94 -24.03 15.90
CA GLU A 88 15.08 -25.06 15.33
C GLU A 88 13.65 -24.90 15.91
N ASP A 89 12.67 -24.78 15.02
CA ASP A 89 11.25 -24.74 15.35
C ASP A 89 10.81 -26.15 15.80
N GLU A 90 10.80 -26.42 17.11
CA GLU A 90 10.08 -27.56 17.67
C GLU A 90 8.57 -27.31 17.60
N ASP A 91 7.96 -27.74 16.49
CA ASP A 91 6.51 -27.90 16.37
C ASP A 91 6.05 -29.10 17.23
N ALA A 92 5.66 -28.85 18.48
CA ALA A 92 4.97 -29.85 19.30
C ALA A 92 3.53 -30.06 18.78
N PRO A 93 3.07 -31.31 18.61
CA PRO A 93 1.69 -31.59 18.22
C PRO A 93 0.75 -31.32 19.42
N MET A 94 -0.24 -30.45 19.22
CA MET A 94 -1.39 -30.36 20.12
C MET A 94 -2.49 -31.29 19.56
N ASP A 95 -2.78 -32.34 20.32
CA ASP A 95 -3.97 -33.17 20.15
C ASP A 95 -5.22 -32.33 20.46
N GLU A 96 -6.13 -32.22 19.50
CA GLU A 96 -7.51 -31.74 19.71
C GLU A 96 -8.48 -32.82 19.24
N ASP A 97 -8.94 -33.62 20.21
CA ASP A 97 -10.20 -34.34 20.17
C ASP A 97 -11.19 -33.49 20.96
N LEU A 98 -12.19 -32.89 20.31
CA LEU A 98 -13.43 -32.42 20.95
C LEU A 98 -14.47 -32.07 19.87
N SER A 99 -15.40 -33.00 19.71
CA SER A 99 -16.66 -32.86 18.98
C SER A 99 -17.57 -31.84 19.66
N ILE A 100 -18.15 -30.92 18.89
CA ILE A 100 -19.25 -30.07 19.34
C ILE A 100 -20.41 -30.23 18.34
N HIS A 101 -21.52 -30.70 18.90
CA HIS A 101 -22.82 -30.82 18.25
C HIS A 101 -23.44 -29.47 17.90
N GLU A 102 -24.13 -29.46 16.76
CA GLU A 102 -25.05 -28.45 16.28
C GLU A 102 -26.21 -28.20 17.26
N ALA A 103 -26.63 -26.94 17.37
CA ALA A 103 -27.99 -26.60 17.75
C ALA A 103 -28.36 -25.23 17.17
N GLU A 104 -29.11 -25.27 16.07
CA GLU A 104 -29.94 -24.16 15.58
C GLU A 104 -31.10 -23.93 16.56
N LYS A 105 -31.48 -22.66 16.76
CA LYS A 105 -32.88 -22.31 17.04
C LYS A 105 -33.19 -20.87 16.64
N ALA A 106 -34.10 -20.77 15.69
CA ALA A 106 -34.82 -19.57 15.29
C ALA A 106 -35.76 -19.09 16.40
N VAL A 107 -35.98 -17.78 16.47
CA VAL A 107 -37.11 -17.17 17.16
C VAL A 107 -37.64 -16.05 16.28
N ASP A 108 -38.83 -16.29 15.72
CA ASP A 108 -39.69 -15.30 15.10
C ASP A 108 -40.32 -14.41 16.17
N GLY A 109 -40.55 -13.14 15.83
CA GLY A 109 -41.15 -12.14 16.71
C GLY A 109 -41.71 -11.00 15.88
N GLU A 110 -42.89 -11.25 15.34
CA GLU A 110 -43.81 -10.36 14.64
C GLU A 110 -44.50 -9.45 15.67
N GLU A 111 -44.50 -8.12 15.46
CA GLU A 111 -45.55 -7.27 16.03
C GLU A 111 -45.81 -6.03 15.16
N ASP A 112 -47.06 -5.99 14.75
CA ASP A 112 -47.81 -5.00 13.98
C ASP A 112 -48.19 -3.81 14.86
N SER A 113 -48.09 -2.58 14.35
CA SER A 113 -49.10 -1.55 14.64
C SER A 113 -49.02 -0.39 13.66
N THR A 114 -50.23 0.02 13.29
CA THR A 114 -50.65 0.94 12.25
C THR A 114 -50.87 2.36 12.78
N VAL A 115 -51.13 3.27 11.83
CA VAL A 115 -52.00 4.48 11.90
C VAL A 115 -51.30 5.85 11.80
N GLY A 116 -51.84 6.63 10.85
CA GLY A 116 -51.86 8.09 10.81
C GLY A 116 -51.00 8.68 9.69
N GLU A 117 -51.42 9.59 8.81
CA GLU A 117 -52.70 10.19 8.43
C GLU A 117 -52.33 11.22 7.33
N ASP A 118 -53.32 11.64 6.54
CA ASP A 118 -53.18 12.45 5.34
C ASP A 118 -52.67 13.90 5.57
N ALA A 119 -51.97 14.45 4.58
CA ALA A 119 -52.09 15.88 4.23
C ALA A 119 -51.63 16.15 2.78
N SER A 120 -52.61 16.55 1.98
CA SER A 120 -52.51 17.09 0.62
C SER A 120 -52.42 18.62 0.64
N ALA A 121 -51.63 19.22 -0.26
CA ALA A 121 -51.74 20.60 -0.77
C ALA A 121 -50.83 20.71 -2.02
N GLU A 122 -51.40 20.76 -3.24
CA GLU A 122 -51.67 21.97 -4.05
C GLU A 122 -50.46 22.92 -4.20
N ARG A 123 -49.80 22.87 -5.36
CA ARG A 123 -49.85 23.82 -6.52
C ARG A 123 -48.91 25.02 -6.34
N ASP A 124 -48.02 25.24 -7.32
CA ASP A 124 -48.13 26.38 -8.24
C ASP A 124 -46.95 26.39 -9.22
N ASP A 125 -47.31 26.50 -10.49
CA ASP A 125 -46.45 26.79 -11.63
C ASP A 125 -45.92 28.23 -11.52
N GLU A 126 -44.62 28.45 -11.75
CA GLU A 126 -44.18 29.76 -12.23
C GLU A 126 -42.93 29.70 -13.12
N ASP A 127 -43.03 30.52 -14.16
CA ASP A 127 -42.29 30.57 -15.40
C ASP A 127 -40.83 31.02 -15.30
N GLY A 128 -40.06 30.56 -16.29
CA GLY A 128 -39.25 31.45 -17.12
C GLY A 128 -38.18 32.32 -16.46
N ARG A 129 -36.98 31.78 -16.29
CA ARG A 129 -35.76 32.62 -16.28
C ARG A 129 -34.62 31.98 -17.06
N SER A 130 -34.37 32.58 -18.22
CA SER A 130 -33.15 32.44 -19.01
C SER A 130 -31.94 32.79 -18.13
N SER A 131 -31.25 31.76 -17.63
CA SER A 131 -29.95 31.89 -16.97
C SER A 131 -28.85 31.66 -18.01
N GLU A 132 -28.16 32.73 -18.36
CA GLU A 132 -26.84 32.66 -18.96
C GLU A 132 -25.98 31.71 -18.11
N VAL A 133 -25.60 30.58 -18.72
CA VAL A 133 -24.64 29.65 -18.13
C VAL A 133 -23.27 30.32 -18.19
N LYS A 134 -22.97 31.16 -17.19
CA LYS A 134 -21.59 31.46 -16.83
C LYS A 134 -20.99 30.15 -16.36
N VAL A 135 -20.23 29.51 -17.25
CA VAL A 135 -19.28 28.45 -16.90
C VAL A 135 -18.20 29.12 -16.06
N ALA A 136 -18.50 29.32 -14.77
CA ALA A 136 -17.48 29.54 -13.77
C ALA A 136 -16.66 28.25 -13.76
N ILE A 137 -15.48 28.30 -14.37
CA ILE A 137 -14.48 27.28 -14.17
C ILE A 137 -14.13 27.42 -12.69
N GLU A 138 -14.62 26.49 -11.86
CA GLU A 138 -14.29 26.36 -10.45
C GLU A 138 -12.77 26.10 -10.31
N THR A 139 -11.97 27.16 -10.39
CA THR A 139 -10.52 27.13 -10.12
C THR A 139 -10.19 27.50 -8.68
N ASP A 140 -11.16 27.98 -7.90
CA ASP A 140 -10.89 28.64 -6.61
C ASP A 140 -10.76 27.67 -5.41
N ALA A 141 -10.90 26.36 -5.62
CA ALA A 141 -10.75 25.36 -4.55
C ALA A 141 -9.30 24.86 -4.36
N ALA A 142 -8.35 25.27 -5.21
CA ALA A 142 -6.97 24.76 -5.19
C ALA A 142 -5.96 25.67 -4.48
N ASP A 143 -6.30 26.93 -4.19
CA ASP A 143 -5.40 27.85 -3.49
C ASP A 143 -5.20 27.40 -2.03
N GLY A 144 -4.04 26.81 -1.77
CA GLY A 144 -3.63 26.33 -0.44
C GLY A 144 -3.77 24.82 -0.21
N PHE A 145 -4.09 24.02 -1.23
CA PHE A 145 -4.08 22.56 -1.09
C PHE A 145 -2.64 22.03 -1.06
N GLN A 146 -2.19 21.57 0.11
CA GLN A 146 -0.90 20.89 0.26
C GLN A 146 -1.12 19.42 0.61
N CYS A 147 -0.47 18.54 -0.13
CA CYS A 147 -0.60 17.10 0.03
C CYS A 147 0.73 16.38 0.21
N ALA A 148 0.65 15.19 0.81
CA ALA A 148 1.78 14.29 0.95
C ALA A 148 1.40 12.86 0.58
N ILE A 149 2.34 12.14 -0.04
CA ILE A 149 2.21 10.69 -0.32
C ILE A 149 3.34 9.98 0.41
N CYS A 150 2.96 9.11 1.35
CA CYS A 150 3.86 8.38 2.21
C CYS A 150 3.91 6.90 1.80
N PHE A 151 5.08 6.40 1.45
CA PHE A 151 5.30 5.00 1.14
C PHE A 151 6.00 4.26 2.29
N PHE A 152 5.52 3.05 2.63
CA PHE A 152 6.05 2.27 3.76
C PHE A 152 6.25 0.78 3.41
N GLY A 153 7.12 0.10 4.16
CA GLY A 153 7.33 -1.35 4.06
C GLY A 153 8.62 -1.73 3.32
N LEU A 154 8.66 -2.97 2.81
CA LEU A 154 9.83 -3.50 2.11
C LEU A 154 9.78 -3.15 0.62
N PRO A 155 10.92 -2.87 -0.04
CA PRO A 155 10.99 -2.63 -1.47
C PRO A 155 11.13 -3.96 -2.24
N ARG A 156 10.05 -4.73 -2.36
CA ARG A 156 10.07 -6.03 -3.06
C ARG A 156 9.91 -5.86 -4.56
N SER A 157 10.90 -6.33 -5.35
CA SER A 157 10.94 -6.16 -6.81
C SER A 157 10.62 -4.72 -7.19
N TYR A 158 11.27 -3.79 -6.50
CA TYR A 158 10.81 -2.41 -6.46
C TYR A 158 10.97 -1.77 -7.83
N LYS A 159 12.18 -1.83 -8.39
CA LYS A 159 12.48 -1.20 -9.67
C LYS A 159 11.70 -1.82 -10.83
N GLU A 160 11.56 -3.14 -10.83
CA GLU A 160 11.02 -3.88 -11.97
C GLU A 160 9.49 -4.02 -11.99
N MET A 161 8.84 -3.97 -10.82
CA MET A 161 7.40 -4.23 -10.68
C MET A 161 6.67 -3.04 -10.05
N VAL A 162 7.17 -2.55 -8.91
CA VAL A 162 6.45 -1.56 -8.10
C VAL A 162 6.55 -0.17 -8.68
N LEU A 163 7.77 0.30 -9.00
CA LEU A 163 8.03 1.66 -9.46
C LEU A 163 7.26 2.01 -10.74
N PRO A 164 7.21 1.18 -11.80
CA PRO A 164 6.42 1.49 -12.99
C PRO A 164 4.93 1.72 -12.66
N SER A 165 4.39 0.94 -11.71
CA SER A 165 3.00 1.12 -11.26
C SER A 165 2.80 2.36 -10.40
N ILE A 166 3.79 2.72 -9.56
CA ILE A 166 3.76 3.97 -8.79
C ILE A 166 3.77 5.17 -9.74
N VAL A 167 4.63 5.18 -10.76
CA VAL A 167 4.67 6.23 -11.77
C VAL A 167 3.30 6.41 -12.42
N LYS A 168 2.80 5.35 -13.05
CA LYS A 168 1.56 5.38 -13.85
C LYS A 168 0.29 5.60 -13.03
N ASN A 169 0.17 4.93 -11.89
CA ASN A 169 -1.08 4.87 -11.15
C ASN A 169 -1.08 5.69 -9.86
N VAL A 170 0.03 6.32 -9.47
CA VAL A 170 0.10 7.17 -8.27
C VAL A 170 0.69 8.54 -8.56
N LEU A 171 1.86 8.63 -9.18
CA LEU A 171 2.51 9.93 -9.42
C LEU A 171 1.78 10.72 -10.50
N GLU A 172 1.53 10.12 -11.67
CA GLU A 172 0.86 10.79 -12.79
C GLU A 172 -0.53 11.36 -12.40
N PRO A 173 -1.44 10.60 -11.73
CA PRO A 173 -2.74 11.15 -11.31
C PRO A 173 -2.66 12.30 -10.31
N ASN A 174 -1.59 12.39 -9.53
CA ASN A 174 -1.39 13.40 -8.49
C ASN A 174 -0.39 14.51 -8.87
N ALA A 175 0.18 14.48 -10.08
CA ALA A 175 1.21 15.43 -10.50
C ALA A 175 0.71 16.88 -10.43
N LYS A 176 -0.54 17.11 -10.83
CA LYS A 176 -1.24 18.41 -10.73
C LYS A 176 -1.32 19.01 -9.32
N TYR A 177 -1.19 18.19 -8.27
CA TYR A 177 -1.27 18.66 -6.88
C TYR A 177 0.10 18.92 -6.26
N ASN A 178 1.18 18.57 -6.96
CA ASN A 178 2.53 18.82 -6.52
C ASN A 178 2.82 18.28 -5.09
N CYS A 179 2.35 17.06 -4.79
CA CYS A 179 2.47 16.47 -3.46
C CYS A 179 3.94 16.16 -3.12
N ASP A 180 4.30 16.39 -1.85
CA ASP A 180 5.58 15.93 -1.31
C ASP A 180 5.54 14.41 -1.07
N ILE A 181 6.69 13.75 -1.24
CA ILE A 181 6.83 12.30 -1.17
C ILE A 181 7.72 11.91 0.01
N PHE A 182 7.24 10.96 0.81
CA PHE A 182 7.96 10.44 1.97
C PHE A 182 8.06 8.94 1.88
N VAL A 183 9.21 8.38 2.23
CA VAL A 183 9.46 6.96 2.11
C VAL A 183 10.11 6.43 3.38
N HIS A 184 9.54 5.36 3.93
CA HIS A 184 10.19 4.53 4.93
C HIS A 184 10.36 3.11 4.42
N PHE A 185 11.55 2.55 4.59
CA PHE A 185 11.81 1.16 4.26
C PHE A 185 12.77 0.49 5.25
N TYR A 186 12.85 -0.83 5.20
CA TYR A 186 13.88 -1.56 5.94
C TYR A 186 15.07 -1.84 5.03
N ALA A 187 16.28 -1.54 5.50
CA ALA A 187 17.55 -1.81 4.81
C ALA A 187 17.90 -3.32 4.85
N ARG A 188 16.99 -4.16 4.34
CA ARG A 188 17.04 -5.62 4.40
C ARG A 188 17.26 -6.18 3.00
N LYS A 189 18.28 -7.03 2.85
CA LYS A 189 18.66 -7.64 1.56
C LYS A 189 18.03 -8.99 1.27
N LYS A 190 17.46 -9.66 2.28
CA LYS A 190 16.93 -11.02 2.14
C LYS A 190 15.70 -11.20 2.97
N GLU A 191 14.63 -11.69 2.36
CA GLU A 191 13.42 -12.11 3.04
C GLU A 191 13.39 -13.63 3.22
N LEU A 192 13.03 -14.08 4.42
CA LEU A 192 12.85 -15.51 4.69
C LEU A 192 11.55 -16.01 4.08
N LYS A 193 11.53 -17.30 3.72
CA LYS A 193 10.32 -17.97 3.26
C LYS A 193 9.23 -17.92 4.33
N GLY A 194 8.00 -17.68 3.90
CA GLY A 194 6.79 -17.68 4.72
C GLY A 194 5.65 -18.42 4.03
N ARG A 195 4.45 -18.40 4.66
CA ARG A 195 3.28 -19.20 4.21
C ARG A 195 2.90 -18.99 2.73
N PHE A 196 2.92 -17.73 2.27
CA PHE A 196 2.59 -17.35 0.88
C PHE A 196 3.68 -16.46 0.28
N ASN A 197 4.90 -16.64 0.76
CA ASN A 197 6.04 -15.87 0.32
C ASN A 197 7.22 -16.83 0.15
N PRO A 198 7.72 -17.05 -1.08
CA PRO A 198 8.91 -17.87 -1.26
C PRO A 198 10.15 -17.31 -0.54
N GLY A 199 10.11 -16.04 -0.12
CA GLY A 199 11.29 -15.30 0.32
C GLY A 199 12.10 -14.89 -0.91
N GLY A 200 13.35 -14.50 -0.68
CA GLY A 200 14.28 -14.16 -1.76
C GLY A 200 15.15 -12.96 -1.42
N GLU A 201 16.00 -12.61 -2.38
CA GLU A 201 16.87 -11.45 -2.28
C GLU A 201 16.15 -10.19 -2.73
N MET A 202 16.51 -9.06 -2.14
CA MET A 202 15.98 -7.74 -2.46
C MET A 202 17.16 -6.77 -2.45
N ASP A 203 17.16 -5.80 -3.36
CA ASP A 203 18.06 -4.65 -3.24
C ASP A 203 17.29 -3.44 -2.68
N PRO A 204 17.46 -3.10 -1.39
CA PRO A 204 16.78 -1.95 -0.81
C PRO A 204 17.21 -0.62 -1.44
N LYS A 205 18.32 -0.57 -2.19
CA LYS A 205 18.74 0.67 -2.89
C LYS A 205 17.87 1.00 -4.09
N GLU A 206 17.16 0.04 -4.66
CA GLU A 206 16.24 0.28 -5.78
C GLU A 206 15.18 1.33 -5.45
N ILE A 207 14.83 1.48 -4.18
CA ILE A 207 13.82 2.45 -3.74
C ILE A 207 14.18 3.90 -4.05
N TYR A 208 15.47 4.22 -4.12
CA TYR A 208 15.94 5.58 -4.43
C TYR A 208 15.66 5.99 -5.87
N ALA A 209 15.35 5.04 -6.77
CA ALA A 209 14.90 5.34 -8.12
C ALA A 209 13.56 6.11 -8.14
N LEU A 210 12.80 6.12 -7.03
CA LEU A 210 11.59 6.93 -6.90
C LEU A 210 11.86 8.43 -7.04
N GLU A 211 13.02 8.92 -6.58
CA GLU A 211 13.33 10.35 -6.63
C GLU A 211 13.38 10.86 -8.07
N SER A 212 14.17 10.20 -8.93
CA SER A 212 14.23 10.49 -10.37
C SER A 212 12.85 10.40 -11.02
N ALA A 213 12.07 9.37 -10.71
CA ALA A 213 10.74 9.18 -11.26
C ALA A 213 9.76 10.31 -10.87
N VAL A 214 9.83 10.81 -9.63
CA VAL A 214 9.04 11.98 -9.20
C VAL A 214 9.44 13.21 -10.00
N TRP A 215 10.73 13.47 -10.19
CA TRP A 215 11.20 14.61 -10.97
C TRP A 215 10.76 14.55 -12.43
N GLU A 216 10.83 13.37 -13.05
CA GLU A 216 10.43 13.17 -14.45
C GLU A 216 8.93 13.45 -14.65
N VAL A 217 8.08 12.87 -13.80
CA VAL A 217 6.62 13.09 -13.87
C VAL A 217 6.26 14.54 -13.62
N MET A 218 6.90 15.18 -12.63
CA MET A 218 6.60 16.56 -12.26
C MET A 218 7.07 17.54 -13.33
N ASN A 219 8.27 17.39 -13.88
CA ASN A 219 8.78 18.25 -14.95
C ASN A 219 7.89 18.20 -16.21
N TYR A 220 7.36 17.03 -16.54
CA TYR A 220 6.42 16.88 -17.65
C TYR A 220 5.10 17.63 -17.39
N SER A 221 4.59 17.60 -16.15
CA SER A 221 3.35 18.28 -15.78
C SER A 221 3.51 19.80 -15.61
N THR A 222 4.64 20.26 -15.07
CA THR A 222 4.88 21.68 -14.75
C THR A 222 5.33 22.50 -15.94
N ALA A 223 5.77 21.89 -17.05
CA ALA A 223 6.01 22.61 -18.30
C ALA A 223 4.77 23.39 -18.81
N SER A 224 3.59 23.07 -18.28
CA SER A 224 2.31 23.72 -18.57
C SER A 224 1.89 24.79 -17.54
N LEU A 225 2.51 24.83 -16.34
CA LEU A 225 2.13 25.70 -15.23
C LEU A 225 3.24 26.71 -14.95
N THR A 226 2.84 27.93 -14.58
CA THR A 226 3.71 29.11 -14.43
C THR A 226 4.99 28.85 -13.62
N SER A 227 6.05 29.60 -13.95
CA SER A 227 7.45 29.49 -13.48
C SER A 227 7.72 29.60 -11.96
N SER A 228 6.70 29.47 -11.11
CA SER A 228 6.79 29.60 -9.64
C SER A 228 6.43 28.33 -8.86
N ALA A 229 6.12 27.21 -9.51
CA ALA A 229 5.79 25.97 -8.81
C ALA A 229 7.03 25.42 -8.06
N SER A 230 6.95 25.30 -6.74
CA SER A 230 8.04 24.75 -5.93
C SER A 230 8.21 23.27 -6.21
N THR A 231 9.42 22.86 -6.49
CA THR A 231 9.85 21.47 -6.63
C THR A 231 9.45 20.61 -5.41
N PRO A 232 8.70 19.50 -5.56
CA PRO A 232 8.19 18.70 -4.44
C PRO A 232 9.31 17.97 -3.71
N ALA A 233 9.24 17.86 -2.39
CA ALA A 233 10.25 17.16 -1.62
C ALA A 233 10.13 15.63 -1.79
N VAL A 234 11.27 14.94 -1.83
CA VAL A 234 11.33 13.47 -1.75
C VAL A 234 12.25 13.09 -0.59
N ILE A 235 11.68 12.52 0.48
CA ILE A 235 12.44 12.26 1.72
C ILE A 235 12.43 10.77 2.05
N PHE A 236 13.63 10.20 2.13
CA PHE A 236 13.85 8.81 2.50
C PHE A 236 14.26 8.66 3.96
N SER A 237 13.71 7.66 4.62
CA SER A 237 14.11 7.18 5.93
C SER A 237 14.19 5.65 5.89
N ASN A 238 15.09 5.06 6.66
CA ASN A 238 15.19 3.62 6.73
C ASN A 238 15.66 3.13 8.10
N ASP A 239 15.31 1.88 8.39
CA ASP A 239 15.77 1.16 9.57
C ASP A 239 16.51 -0.12 9.21
N THR A 240 17.51 -0.45 10.03
CA THR A 240 18.10 -1.78 10.08
C THR A 240 17.27 -2.71 10.96
N GLU A 241 17.49 -4.02 10.84
CA GLU A 241 16.85 -4.99 11.74
C GLU A 241 17.20 -4.73 13.20
N ARG A 242 18.46 -4.39 13.47
CA ARG A 242 18.93 -4.01 14.81
C ARG A 242 18.20 -2.78 15.34
N ALA A 243 18.15 -1.69 14.57
CA ALA A 243 17.47 -0.46 14.99
C ALA A 243 15.99 -0.70 15.33
N PHE A 244 15.31 -1.53 14.54
CA PHE A 244 13.94 -1.94 14.82
C PHE A 244 13.82 -2.66 16.18
N PHE A 245 14.68 -3.65 16.45
CA PHE A 245 14.62 -4.41 17.69
C PHE A 245 15.09 -3.61 18.91
N ASP A 246 16.05 -2.72 18.76
CA ASP A 246 16.48 -1.79 19.81
C ASP A 246 15.29 -0.91 20.26
N LEU A 247 14.48 -0.45 19.31
CA LEU A 247 13.33 0.41 19.59
C LEU A 247 12.08 -0.38 20.04
N ARG A 248 11.79 -1.53 19.41
CA ARG A 248 10.50 -2.24 19.56
C ARG A 248 10.61 -3.58 20.28
N GLY A 249 11.80 -4.05 20.61
CA GLY A 249 12.05 -5.35 21.23
C GLY A 249 11.27 -5.55 22.53
N GLY A 250 11.32 -4.57 23.44
CA GLY A 250 10.56 -4.63 24.70
C GLY A 250 9.04 -4.67 24.50
N GLN A 251 8.51 -3.90 23.55
CA GLN A 251 7.07 -3.91 23.23
C GLN A 251 6.65 -5.24 22.60
N LEU A 252 7.46 -5.78 21.70
CA LEU A 252 7.23 -7.07 21.07
C LEU A 252 7.22 -8.20 22.11
N ASP A 253 8.19 -8.20 23.02
CA ASP A 253 8.27 -9.17 24.11
C ASP A 253 7.05 -9.11 25.03
N LYS A 254 6.60 -7.90 25.38
CA LYS A 254 5.33 -7.71 26.10
C LYS A 254 4.17 -8.39 25.37
N TYR A 255 3.97 -8.08 24.08
CA TYR A 255 2.84 -8.62 23.32
C TYR A 255 2.90 -10.15 23.14
N LEU A 256 4.10 -10.73 23.11
CA LEU A 256 4.29 -12.17 22.97
C LEU A 256 4.12 -12.94 24.29
N LYS A 257 4.50 -12.34 25.42
CA LYS A 257 4.65 -13.05 26.70
C LYS A 257 3.54 -12.73 27.70
N THR A 258 2.91 -11.55 27.65
CA THR A 258 1.87 -11.18 28.62
C THR A 258 0.66 -12.10 28.51
N ARG A 259 0.24 -12.64 29.65
CA ARG A 259 -0.95 -13.48 29.80
C ARG A 259 -2.05 -12.70 30.52
N ASP A 260 -3.28 -12.98 30.12
CA ASP A 260 -4.48 -12.52 30.81
C ASP A 260 -4.60 -13.28 32.14
N VAL A 261 -4.81 -12.57 33.25
CA VAL A 261 -4.76 -13.13 34.60
C VAL A 261 -5.88 -14.14 34.83
N ASP A 262 -7.06 -13.89 34.26
CA ASP A 262 -8.24 -14.73 34.48
C ASP A 262 -8.16 -16.03 33.68
N THR A 263 -7.64 -15.96 32.44
CA THR A 263 -7.69 -17.07 31.48
C THR A 263 -6.36 -17.79 31.28
N GLY A 264 -5.24 -17.20 31.72
CA GLY A 264 -3.89 -17.69 31.47
C GLY A 264 -3.46 -17.67 29.98
N LYS A 265 -4.35 -17.28 29.06
CA LYS A 265 -4.06 -17.20 27.62
C LYS A 265 -3.27 -15.93 27.31
N LYS A 266 -2.60 -15.89 26.15
CA LYS A 266 -1.86 -14.69 25.71
C LYS A 266 -2.83 -13.52 25.53
N LEU A 267 -2.57 -12.41 26.21
CA LEU A 267 -3.48 -11.26 26.24
C LEU A 267 -3.57 -10.57 24.87
N TYR A 268 -2.42 -10.31 24.25
CA TYR A 268 -2.35 -9.55 22.99
C TYR A 268 -2.33 -10.44 21.74
N PHE A 269 -1.63 -11.58 21.81
CA PHE A 269 -1.40 -12.46 20.67
C PHE A 269 -2.71 -13.02 20.09
N PRO A 270 -2.91 -13.04 18.76
CA PRO A 270 -4.13 -13.54 18.12
C PRO A 270 -4.31 -15.07 18.12
N TRP A 271 -4.29 -15.71 19.28
CA TRP A 271 -4.27 -17.17 19.40
C TRP A 271 -5.54 -17.88 18.88
N LYS A 272 -6.66 -17.17 18.66
CA LYS A 272 -7.84 -17.77 18.00
C LYS A 272 -7.66 -18.00 16.51
N GLN A 273 -6.70 -17.32 15.90
CA GLN A 273 -6.40 -17.49 14.49
C GLN A 273 -5.20 -18.43 14.35
N THR A 274 -5.47 -19.71 14.10
CA THR A 274 -4.44 -20.78 14.04
C THR A 274 -3.31 -20.52 13.05
N SER A 275 -3.57 -19.71 12.02
CA SER A 275 -2.53 -19.29 11.06
C SER A 275 -1.54 -18.23 11.57
N TRP A 276 -1.76 -17.66 12.75
CA TRP A 276 -0.85 -16.68 13.34
C TRP A 276 0.28 -17.37 14.10
N LYS A 277 1.51 -17.04 13.71
CA LYS A 277 2.75 -17.48 14.38
C LYS A 277 3.43 -16.28 15.06
N ARG A 278 4.50 -16.54 15.82
CA ARG A 278 5.37 -15.47 16.38
C ARG A 278 5.84 -14.52 15.28
N SER A 279 6.28 -15.06 14.14
CA SER A 279 6.70 -14.28 12.97
C SER A 279 5.60 -13.40 12.39
N SER A 280 4.33 -13.82 12.43
CA SER A 280 3.18 -12.99 12.02
C SER A 280 3.09 -11.73 12.87
N LEU A 281 3.25 -11.85 14.20
CA LEU A 281 3.21 -10.70 15.10
C LEU A 281 4.42 -9.77 14.91
N VAL A 282 5.62 -10.32 14.73
CA VAL A 282 6.82 -9.53 14.43
C VAL A 282 6.61 -8.71 13.15
N ASN A 283 6.10 -9.34 12.10
CA ASN A 283 5.84 -8.68 10.82
C ASN A 283 4.76 -7.58 10.94
N LEU A 284 3.71 -7.82 11.73
CA LEU A 284 2.70 -6.80 12.03
C LEU A 284 3.32 -5.57 12.70
N ILE A 285 4.14 -5.78 13.75
CA ILE A 285 4.78 -4.66 14.46
C ILE A 285 5.77 -3.93 13.56
N ARG A 286 6.52 -4.63 12.69
CA ARG A 286 7.35 -4.00 11.66
C ARG A 286 6.53 -3.14 10.70
N GLN A 287 5.38 -3.62 10.25
CA GLN A 287 4.51 -2.83 9.37
C GLN A 287 4.02 -1.57 10.08
N TRP A 288 3.51 -1.69 11.31
CA TRP A 288 3.02 -0.55 12.09
C TRP A 288 4.13 0.45 12.40
N HIS A 289 5.33 -0.02 12.70
CA HIS A 289 6.50 0.82 12.91
C HIS A 289 6.87 1.61 11.66
N SER A 290 6.92 0.94 10.49
CA SER A 290 7.24 1.60 9.22
C SER A 290 6.20 2.65 8.84
N ILE A 291 4.92 2.40 9.15
CA ILE A 291 3.82 3.34 8.95
C ILE A 291 4.00 4.58 9.84
N GLU A 292 4.27 4.37 11.13
CA GLU A 292 4.47 5.46 12.09
C GLU A 292 5.69 6.30 11.73
N ASN A 293 6.80 5.67 11.33
CA ASN A 293 8.04 6.37 10.97
C ASN A 293 7.88 7.24 9.73
N VAL A 294 7.28 6.73 8.64
CA VAL A 294 7.08 7.56 7.44
C VAL A 294 6.19 8.78 7.73
N PHE A 295 5.14 8.59 8.54
CA PHE A 295 4.26 9.68 8.94
C PHE A 295 4.99 10.72 9.79
N ARG A 296 5.86 10.29 10.72
CA ARG A 296 6.71 11.19 11.52
C ARG A 296 7.73 11.93 10.65
N SER A 297 8.33 11.29 9.66
CA SER A 297 9.22 11.95 8.70
C SER A 297 8.48 13.05 7.94
N MET A 298 7.24 12.79 7.52
CA MET A 298 6.36 13.80 6.92
C MET A 298 6.05 14.95 7.88
N GLU A 299 5.62 14.67 9.12
CA GLU A 299 5.35 15.72 10.12
C GLU A 299 6.59 16.57 10.40
N ASN A 300 7.76 15.94 10.58
CA ASN A 300 9.00 16.66 10.86
C ASN A 300 9.37 17.63 9.73
N TYR A 301 9.17 17.23 8.47
CA TYR A 301 9.38 18.13 7.33
C TYR A 301 8.30 19.21 7.26
N MET A 302 7.02 18.86 7.48
CA MET A 302 5.91 19.80 7.55
C MET A 302 6.22 20.96 8.50
N TRP A 303 6.71 20.64 9.71
CA TRP A 303 7.12 21.64 10.70
C TRP A 303 8.30 22.49 10.24
N LYS A 304 9.36 21.88 9.69
CA LYS A 304 10.58 22.58 9.25
C LYS A 304 10.35 23.48 8.04
N ALA A 305 9.54 23.02 7.10
CA ALA A 305 9.22 23.74 5.86
C ALA A 305 8.01 24.68 6.01
N GLN A 306 7.42 24.76 7.21
CA GLN A 306 6.19 25.53 7.49
C GLN A 306 5.05 25.21 6.51
N LYS A 307 4.94 23.93 6.14
CA LYS A 307 3.83 23.41 5.35
C LYS A 307 2.68 22.99 6.26
N ASN A 308 1.49 22.89 5.69
CA ASN A 308 0.28 22.42 6.34
C ASN A 308 -0.43 21.41 5.44
N TYR A 309 0.00 20.14 5.51
CA TYR A 309 -0.62 19.09 4.71
C TYR A 309 -2.06 18.88 5.15
N THR A 310 -3.00 19.08 4.23
CA THR A 310 -4.42 18.86 4.49
C THR A 310 -4.83 17.44 4.11
N ARG A 311 -4.12 16.82 3.18
CA ARG A 311 -4.45 15.50 2.63
C ARG A 311 -3.22 14.62 2.49
N VAL A 312 -3.33 13.38 2.96
CA VAL A 312 -2.21 12.45 3.03
C VAL A 312 -2.64 11.10 2.46
N ALA A 313 -1.76 10.47 1.69
CA ALA A 313 -1.87 9.07 1.32
C ALA A 313 -0.80 8.23 2.02
N MET A 314 -1.17 7.03 2.44
CA MET A 314 -0.29 6.01 3.02
C MET A 314 -0.35 4.77 2.12
N LEU A 315 0.74 4.47 1.44
CA LEU A 315 0.87 3.47 0.39
C LEU A 315 2.03 2.52 0.70
N ARG A 316 2.01 1.31 0.14
CA ARG A 316 3.07 0.30 0.33
C ARG A 316 4.16 0.35 -0.73
N ASN A 317 5.39 0.03 -0.31
CA ASN A 317 6.58 -0.17 -1.16
C ASN A 317 6.68 -1.56 -1.82
N ASP A 318 5.80 -2.49 -1.46
CA ASP A 318 5.73 -3.87 -2.01
C ASP A 318 4.39 -4.14 -2.70
N ALA A 319 3.78 -3.12 -3.28
CA ALA A 319 2.49 -3.21 -3.93
C ALA A 319 2.56 -2.64 -5.34
N MET A 320 2.08 -3.40 -6.31
CA MET A 320 1.84 -2.94 -7.66
C MET A 320 0.41 -2.41 -7.75
N TYR A 321 0.25 -1.11 -7.98
CA TYR A 321 -1.06 -0.47 -8.09
C TYR A 321 -1.61 -0.69 -9.49
N LEU A 322 -2.79 -1.30 -9.61
CA LEU A 322 -3.38 -1.65 -10.91
C LEU A 322 -4.38 -0.61 -11.38
N SER A 323 -4.94 0.20 -10.48
CA SER A 323 -5.82 1.30 -10.82
C SER A 323 -5.26 2.66 -10.38
N PRO A 324 -5.55 3.74 -11.13
CA PRO A 324 -5.14 5.08 -10.76
C PRO A 324 -5.66 5.50 -9.38
N ILE A 325 -4.78 6.10 -8.57
CA ILE A 325 -5.08 6.67 -7.26
C ILE A 325 -4.90 8.17 -7.36
N ASP A 326 -5.99 8.92 -7.56
CA ASP A 326 -6.02 10.36 -7.33
C ASP A 326 -6.49 10.59 -5.89
N ILE A 327 -5.63 11.12 -5.04
CA ILE A 327 -5.92 11.15 -3.60
C ILE A 327 -7.10 12.06 -3.27
N LEU A 328 -7.46 13.01 -4.14
CA LEU A 328 -8.58 13.93 -3.96
C LEU A 328 -9.93 13.36 -4.45
N GLN A 329 -9.91 12.30 -5.26
CA GLN A 329 -11.11 11.67 -5.79
C GLN A 329 -11.66 10.60 -4.84
N LEU A 330 -12.99 10.58 -4.70
CA LEU A 330 -13.74 9.57 -3.96
C LEU A 330 -14.06 8.38 -4.84
N ASP A 331 -14.61 8.64 -6.04
CA ASP A 331 -14.95 7.61 -7.00
C ASP A 331 -14.53 8.05 -8.40
N ASN A 332 -13.79 7.19 -9.08
CA ASN A 332 -13.71 7.21 -10.53
C ASN A 332 -15.00 6.61 -11.07
N ASP A 333 -16.09 7.39 -11.16
CA ASP A 333 -17.31 6.90 -11.81
C ASP A 333 -16.97 6.43 -13.24
N ASP A 334 -17.19 5.14 -13.48
CA ASP A 334 -16.85 4.47 -14.72
C ASP A 334 -17.37 5.26 -15.91
N ALA A 335 -16.53 5.39 -16.94
CA ALA A 335 -16.87 5.96 -18.23
C ALA A 335 -18.05 5.25 -18.95
N ASN A 336 -18.61 4.18 -18.37
CA ASN A 336 -19.60 3.31 -18.99
C ASN A 336 -21.04 3.47 -18.48
N SER A 337 -21.33 4.36 -17.51
CA SER A 337 -22.74 4.72 -17.20
C SER A 337 -23.25 5.70 -18.27
N SER A 338 -23.77 5.12 -19.36
CA SER A 338 -23.85 5.74 -20.69
C SER A 338 -25.16 6.47 -21.02
N THR A 339 -26.07 6.68 -20.07
CA THR A 339 -27.37 7.27 -20.42
C THR A 339 -27.47 8.79 -20.20
N ASP A 340 -26.64 9.39 -19.34
CA ASP A 340 -26.65 10.85 -19.12
C ASP A 340 -25.25 11.48 -19.19
N LYS A 341 -24.82 11.77 -20.42
CA LYS A 341 -23.55 12.47 -20.72
C LYS A 341 -23.43 13.87 -20.11
N LYS A 342 -24.50 14.42 -19.51
CA LYS A 342 -24.60 15.85 -19.18
C LYS A 342 -24.11 16.26 -17.80
N LYS A 343 -23.69 15.35 -16.92
CA LYS A 343 -23.15 15.75 -15.60
C LYS A 343 -22.22 14.73 -14.96
N LYS A 344 -21.15 14.35 -15.67
CA LYS A 344 -20.04 13.59 -15.07
C LYS A 344 -19.19 14.52 -14.19
N ARG A 345 -19.72 14.92 -13.02
CA ARG A 345 -18.92 15.61 -12.00
C ARG A 345 -18.05 14.55 -11.33
N SER A 346 -16.72 14.67 -11.47
CA SER A 346 -15.81 13.88 -10.65
C SER A 346 -16.19 14.07 -9.19
N ASN A 347 -16.40 12.97 -8.47
CA ASN A 347 -16.75 13.01 -7.05
C ASN A 347 -15.49 13.35 -6.25
N VAL A 348 -15.13 14.64 -6.21
CA VAL A 348 -13.97 15.16 -5.49
C VAL A 348 -14.36 15.41 -4.03
N ASP A 349 -13.51 15.03 -3.08
CA ASP A 349 -13.71 15.29 -1.64
C ASP A 349 -13.40 16.76 -1.30
N SER A 350 -14.18 17.69 -1.83
CA SER A 350 -13.98 19.14 -1.66
C SER A 350 -13.98 19.59 -0.20
N ASN A 351 -14.69 18.88 0.67
CA ASN A 351 -14.78 19.20 2.10
C ASN A 351 -13.70 18.52 2.93
N ASN A 352 -12.83 17.69 2.32
CA ASN A 352 -11.81 16.91 3.01
C ASN A 352 -12.35 16.19 4.25
N ARG A 353 -13.44 15.42 4.09
CA ARG A 353 -14.12 14.71 5.19
C ARG A 353 -14.06 13.20 5.07
N HIS A 354 -13.58 12.67 3.96
CA HIS A 354 -13.63 11.25 3.66
C HIS A 354 -12.23 10.65 3.68
N PHE A 355 -12.03 9.62 4.50
CA PHE A 355 -10.88 8.74 4.33
C PHE A 355 -11.29 7.57 3.44
N VAL A 356 -10.45 7.28 2.45
CA VAL A 356 -10.71 6.28 1.44
C VAL A 356 -9.89 5.03 1.72
N ILE A 357 -10.55 3.88 1.64
CA ILE A 357 -9.94 2.55 1.69
C ILE A 357 -10.37 1.73 0.46
N ALA A 358 -9.57 0.72 0.12
CA ALA A 358 -9.89 -0.20 -0.97
C ALA A 358 -11.07 -1.15 -0.60
N PRO A 359 -11.78 -1.76 -1.56
CA PRO A 359 -12.97 -2.57 -1.29
C PRO A 359 -12.63 -3.90 -0.61
N PHE A 360 -11.53 -4.52 -1.03
CA PHE A 360 -10.92 -5.66 -0.34
C PHE A 360 -10.34 -5.28 1.04
N ALA A 361 -10.42 -4.00 1.45
CA ALA A 361 -10.17 -3.54 2.79
C ALA A 361 -11.41 -3.51 3.69
N LYS A 362 -12.53 -4.14 3.32
CA LYS A 362 -13.67 -4.36 4.24
C LYS A 362 -13.67 -5.75 4.89
N PHE A 363 -13.31 -6.80 4.14
CA PHE A 363 -13.34 -8.17 4.65
C PHE A 363 -12.23 -9.05 4.06
N PRO A 364 -11.08 -9.20 4.76
CA PRO A 364 -10.73 -8.61 6.05
C PRO A 364 -10.18 -7.17 5.91
N VAL A 365 -10.46 -6.28 6.88
CA VAL A 365 -10.08 -4.85 6.80
C VAL A 365 -8.59 -4.62 6.65
N ASN A 366 -8.18 -4.03 5.52
CA ASN A 366 -6.79 -4.00 5.13
C ASN A 366 -6.03 -2.81 5.72
N ASP A 367 -4.84 -3.05 6.27
CA ASP A 367 -3.91 -2.04 6.80
C ASP A 367 -2.83 -1.65 5.77
N ARG A 368 -3.08 -1.93 4.49
CA ARG A 368 -2.11 -1.80 3.41
C ARG A 368 -2.19 -0.50 2.62
N MET A 369 -3.32 0.20 2.62
CA MET A 369 -3.40 1.54 2.05
C MET A 369 -4.51 2.35 2.69
N ILE A 370 -4.35 3.67 2.71
CA ILE A 370 -5.40 4.62 3.05
C ILE A 370 -5.03 5.99 2.50
N TYR A 371 -6.00 6.82 2.13
CA TYR A 371 -5.76 8.25 1.91
C TYR A 371 -6.93 9.09 2.39
N GLY A 372 -6.70 10.37 2.65
CA GLY A 372 -7.73 11.27 3.16
C GLY A 372 -7.19 12.41 4.01
N PRO A 373 -8.04 13.01 4.88
CA PRO A 373 -7.67 14.16 5.69
C PRO A 373 -6.52 13.85 6.63
N TYR A 374 -5.53 14.75 6.72
CA TYR A 374 -4.32 14.58 7.53
C TYR A 374 -4.59 14.03 8.93
N ASP A 375 -5.54 14.60 9.66
CA ASP A 375 -5.89 14.19 11.03
C ASP A 375 -6.48 12.78 11.12
N ALA A 376 -7.25 12.37 10.12
CA ALA A 376 -7.77 11.01 10.03
C ALA A 376 -6.60 10.03 9.79
N ILE A 377 -5.71 10.37 8.87
CA ILE A 377 -4.54 9.56 8.53
C ILE A 377 -3.55 9.51 9.68
N LYS A 378 -3.40 10.58 10.46
CA LYS A 378 -2.60 10.61 11.69
C LYS A 378 -3.09 9.57 12.70
N ILE A 379 -4.40 9.46 12.91
CA ILE A 379 -4.98 8.43 13.77
C ILE A 379 -4.65 7.04 13.21
N TRP A 380 -4.85 6.85 11.91
CA TRP A 380 -4.54 5.59 11.26
C TRP A 380 -3.07 5.20 11.44
N ALA A 381 -2.15 6.14 11.21
CA ALA A 381 -0.72 5.89 11.20
C ALA A 381 -0.11 5.70 12.60
N THR A 382 -0.46 6.58 13.55
CA THR A 382 0.30 6.73 14.80
C THR A 382 -0.36 6.11 16.04
N ARG A 383 -1.68 5.91 16.03
CA ARG A 383 -2.42 5.55 17.26
C ARG A 383 -2.50 4.05 17.55
N ARG A 384 -1.86 3.20 16.74
CA ARG A 384 -1.97 1.74 16.89
C ARG A 384 -1.40 1.25 18.23
N PHE A 385 -0.20 1.69 18.57
CA PHE A 385 0.45 1.34 19.84
C PHE A 385 -0.28 1.94 21.04
N ASP A 386 -0.82 3.16 20.93
CA ASP A 386 -1.57 3.80 22.02
C ASP A 386 -2.90 3.10 22.33
N LEU A 387 -3.57 2.60 21.30
CA LEU A 387 -4.92 2.05 21.42
C LEU A 387 -4.96 0.57 21.75
N ILE A 388 -3.81 -0.13 21.71
CA ILE A 388 -3.75 -1.56 21.95
C ILE A 388 -4.10 -1.94 23.39
N GLU A 389 -3.60 -1.20 24.38
CA GLU A 389 -3.86 -1.44 25.80
C GLU A 389 -5.36 -1.28 26.10
N LYS A 390 -5.93 -0.17 25.61
CA LYS A 390 -7.37 0.10 25.73
C LYS A 390 -8.20 -1.01 25.10
N ARG A 391 -7.77 -1.57 23.96
CA ARG A 391 -8.46 -2.68 23.31
C ARG A 391 -8.31 -3.98 24.09
N ALA A 392 -7.09 -4.33 24.52
CA ALA A 392 -6.82 -5.53 25.29
C ALA A 392 -7.71 -5.60 26.54
N ASN A 393 -7.89 -4.47 27.22
CA ASN A 393 -8.69 -4.37 28.44
C ASN A 393 -10.21 -4.35 28.19
N LYS A 394 -10.69 -3.99 26.99
CA LYS A 394 -12.13 -3.76 26.73
C LYS A 394 -12.76 -4.76 25.76
N THR A 395 -11.97 -5.54 25.02
CA THR A 395 -12.53 -6.41 23.98
C THR A 395 -13.16 -7.66 24.57
N SER A 396 -14.42 -7.93 24.21
CA SER A 396 -15.04 -9.23 24.45
C SER A 396 -14.45 -10.33 23.56
N ASN A 397 -13.87 -9.96 22.41
CA ASN A 397 -13.20 -10.89 21.52
C ASN A 397 -11.72 -11.09 21.92
N ARG A 398 -11.51 -11.69 23.10
CA ARG A 398 -10.20 -12.16 23.56
C ARG A 398 -9.59 -13.11 22.52
N GLY A 399 -8.26 -13.07 22.35
CA GLY A 399 -7.54 -13.86 21.35
C GLY A 399 -7.58 -13.31 19.91
N MET A 400 -8.15 -12.12 19.70
CA MET A 400 -8.14 -11.36 18.44
C MET A 400 -7.74 -9.89 18.67
N VAL A 401 -6.98 -9.63 19.75
CA VAL A 401 -6.59 -8.27 20.15
C VAL A 401 -5.72 -7.64 19.07
N MET A 402 -4.60 -8.27 18.70
CA MET A 402 -3.68 -7.76 17.67
C MET A 402 -3.92 -8.32 16.27
N HIS A 403 -5.03 -9.01 16.03
CA HIS A 403 -5.36 -9.47 14.68
C HIS A 403 -5.53 -8.24 13.79
N SER A 404 -4.65 -8.04 12.79
CA SER A 404 -4.51 -6.81 11.99
C SER A 404 -5.85 -6.22 11.60
N GLU A 405 -6.68 -7.01 10.94
CA GLU A 405 -7.90 -6.56 10.31
C GLU A 405 -9.00 -6.30 11.33
N THR A 406 -9.07 -7.12 12.37
CA THR A 406 -10.00 -6.90 13.48
C THR A 406 -9.61 -5.68 14.29
N PHE A 407 -8.31 -5.43 14.45
CA PHE A 407 -7.78 -4.25 15.12
C PHE A 407 -8.14 -2.98 14.35
N MET A 408 -7.92 -2.97 13.03
CA MET A 408 -8.32 -1.86 12.16
C MET A 408 -9.82 -1.58 12.24
N GLN A 409 -10.64 -2.61 12.01
CA GLN A 409 -12.11 -2.49 11.94
C GLN A 409 -12.73 -2.05 13.26
N ARG A 410 -12.27 -2.60 14.39
CA ARG A 410 -12.92 -2.39 15.70
C ARG A 410 -12.25 -1.31 16.55
N THR A 411 -11.09 -0.78 16.13
CA THR A 411 -10.32 0.17 16.95
C THR A 411 -9.96 1.43 16.19
N ILE A 412 -9.24 1.30 15.07
CA ILE A 412 -8.69 2.43 14.34
C ILE A 412 -9.77 3.18 13.56
N ILE A 413 -10.54 2.48 12.71
CA ILE A 413 -11.62 3.10 11.93
C ILE A 413 -12.65 3.79 12.84
N PRO A 414 -13.13 3.15 13.94
CA PRO A 414 -14.00 3.83 14.90
C PRO A 414 -13.37 5.06 15.56
N ALA A 415 -12.05 5.07 15.78
CA ALA A 415 -11.37 6.24 16.33
C ALA A 415 -11.38 7.42 15.34
N MET A 416 -11.24 7.16 14.05
CA MET A 416 -11.36 8.17 12.99
C MET A 416 -12.82 8.67 12.88
N LYS A 417 -13.80 7.75 12.87
CA LYS A 417 -15.23 8.11 12.80
C LYS A 417 -15.68 8.97 13.99
N ARG A 418 -15.19 8.69 15.20
CA ARG A 418 -15.44 9.52 16.40
C ARG A 418 -14.90 10.95 16.28
N LYS A 419 -13.97 11.21 15.36
CA LYS A 419 -13.49 12.56 15.04
C LYS A 419 -14.29 13.25 13.93
N GLY A 420 -15.37 12.63 13.45
CA GLY A 420 -16.27 13.19 12.44
C GLY A 420 -15.93 12.83 11.00
N TYR A 421 -14.88 12.04 10.76
CA TYR A 421 -14.52 11.60 9.41
C TYR A 421 -15.42 10.46 8.91
N LYS A 422 -15.72 10.50 7.62
CA LYS A 422 -16.52 9.49 6.94
C LYS A 422 -15.63 8.47 6.25
N GLU A 423 -15.98 7.21 6.38
CA GLU A 423 -15.33 6.14 5.63
C GLU A 423 -15.90 6.12 4.22
N HIS A 424 -15.03 6.16 3.22
CA HIS A 424 -15.36 5.91 1.82
C HIS A 424 -14.65 4.65 1.34
N VAL A 425 -15.37 3.78 0.65
CA VAL A 425 -14.79 2.55 0.10
C VAL A 425 -14.82 2.63 -1.40
N HIS A 426 -13.67 2.91 -1.99
CA HIS A 426 -13.57 3.17 -3.43
C HIS A 426 -13.63 1.85 -4.19
N PRO A 427 -14.66 1.61 -5.03
CA PRO A 427 -14.92 0.31 -5.64
C PRO A 427 -13.89 -0.09 -6.69
N GLY A 428 -13.21 0.87 -7.33
CA GLY A 428 -12.18 0.60 -8.35
C GLY A 428 -10.74 0.47 -7.83
N LEU A 429 -10.47 0.60 -6.53
CA LEU A 429 -9.09 0.52 -6.03
C LEU A 429 -8.58 -0.91 -6.00
N CYS A 430 -7.46 -1.17 -6.69
CA CYS A 430 -6.82 -2.46 -6.79
C CYS A 430 -5.31 -2.31 -6.76
N PHE A 431 -4.66 -3.10 -5.90
CA PHE A 431 -3.23 -3.33 -5.94
C PHE A 431 -2.94 -4.78 -5.57
N ILE A 432 -1.82 -5.29 -6.06
CA ILE A 432 -1.36 -6.65 -5.81
C ILE A 432 -0.01 -6.62 -5.12
N ARG A 433 0.21 -7.50 -4.15
CA ARG A 433 1.51 -7.56 -3.47
C ARG A 433 2.56 -8.18 -4.37
N THR A 434 3.72 -7.54 -4.46
CA THR A 434 4.89 -8.09 -5.12
C THR A 434 5.68 -8.99 -4.17
N ARG A 435 6.56 -9.80 -4.74
CA ARG A 435 7.49 -10.71 -4.06
C ARG A 435 8.91 -10.35 -4.43
N PRO A 436 9.93 -10.80 -3.67
CA PRO A 436 11.32 -10.53 -3.99
C PRO A 436 11.79 -11.09 -5.33
N ASP A 437 11.10 -12.11 -5.86
CA ASP A 437 11.45 -12.84 -7.08
C ASP A 437 10.65 -12.38 -8.32
N SER A 438 10.32 -11.08 -8.41
CA SER A 438 9.51 -10.46 -9.48
C SER A 438 8.14 -11.13 -9.72
N LYS A 439 7.60 -11.81 -8.72
CA LYS A 439 6.23 -12.35 -8.75
C LYS A 439 5.23 -11.44 -8.08
N ALA A 440 3.96 -11.53 -8.49
CA ALA A 440 2.87 -10.82 -7.83
C ALA A 440 1.67 -11.73 -7.51
N LEU A 441 1.00 -11.45 -6.39
CA LEU A 441 -0.20 -12.17 -5.96
C LEU A 441 -1.47 -11.54 -6.55
N PHE A 442 -1.99 -12.07 -7.64
CA PHE A 442 -3.17 -11.46 -8.29
C PHE A 442 -4.46 -11.58 -7.46
N ASN A 443 -4.54 -12.52 -6.52
CA ASN A 443 -5.73 -12.71 -5.68
C ASN A 443 -6.04 -11.53 -4.76
N ASP A 444 -5.11 -10.60 -4.56
CA ASP A 444 -5.36 -9.42 -3.72
C ASP A 444 -6.53 -8.58 -4.25
N CYS A 445 -6.82 -8.60 -5.56
CA CYS A 445 -7.95 -7.88 -6.15
C CYS A 445 -9.21 -8.72 -6.39
N ARG A 446 -9.16 -10.05 -6.18
CA ARG A 446 -10.27 -10.99 -6.44
C ARG A 446 -11.08 -11.38 -5.20
N THR A 447 -10.69 -10.95 -4.00
CA THR A 447 -11.39 -11.35 -2.76
C THR A 447 -12.80 -10.73 -2.65
N ARG A 448 -13.70 -11.38 -1.88
CA ARG A 448 -15.13 -11.02 -1.70
C ARG A 448 -15.32 -9.51 -1.48
N GLY A 449 -15.60 -8.79 -2.56
CA GLY A 449 -15.48 -7.33 -2.66
C GLY A 449 -14.53 -6.92 -3.79
N VAL A 450 -14.71 -7.55 -4.97
CA VAL A 450 -13.84 -7.39 -6.14
C VAL A 450 -13.76 -5.92 -6.52
N ALA A 451 -12.54 -5.45 -6.73
CA ALA A 451 -12.35 -4.13 -7.30
C ALA A 451 -12.97 -4.13 -8.70
N LYS A 452 -13.91 -3.22 -8.96
CA LYS A 452 -14.63 -3.16 -10.22
C LYS A 452 -13.65 -3.13 -11.39
N GLY A 453 -13.87 -4.01 -12.38
CA GLY A 453 -12.99 -4.14 -13.55
C GLY A 453 -11.88 -5.19 -13.43
N PHE A 454 -11.72 -5.85 -12.28
CA PHE A 454 -10.68 -6.88 -12.06
C PHE A 454 -11.27 -8.26 -11.69
N GLU A 455 -12.45 -8.58 -12.22
CA GLU A 455 -13.13 -9.87 -12.00
C GLU A 455 -12.39 -11.03 -12.70
N GLU A 456 -11.84 -10.75 -13.89
CA GLU A 456 -11.13 -11.74 -14.70
C GLU A 456 -9.61 -11.65 -14.52
N GLU A 457 -8.95 -12.81 -14.50
CA GLU A 457 -7.49 -12.91 -14.41
C GLU A 457 -6.79 -12.31 -15.63
N SER A 458 -7.36 -12.51 -16.82
CA SER A 458 -6.91 -11.91 -18.08
C SER A 458 -6.84 -10.38 -18.01
N ALA A 459 -7.83 -9.73 -17.38
CA ALA A 459 -7.85 -8.28 -17.20
C ALA A 459 -6.73 -7.81 -16.28
N ILE A 460 -6.46 -8.55 -15.19
CA ILE A 460 -5.34 -8.27 -14.29
C ILE A 460 -4.00 -8.42 -15.03
N VAL A 461 -3.79 -9.55 -15.71
CA VAL A 461 -2.56 -9.83 -16.47
C VAL A 461 -2.33 -8.74 -17.52
N SER A 462 -3.34 -8.43 -18.35
CA SER A 462 -3.23 -7.40 -19.39
C SER A 462 -2.94 -6.02 -18.81
N THR A 463 -3.52 -5.69 -17.64
CA THR A 463 -3.21 -4.43 -16.93
C THR A 463 -1.75 -4.41 -16.46
N ILE A 464 -1.25 -5.50 -15.89
CA ILE A 464 0.15 -5.64 -15.47
C ILE A 464 1.09 -5.48 -16.66
N GLU A 465 0.86 -6.21 -17.75
CA GLU A 465 1.67 -6.13 -18.97
C GLU A 465 1.67 -4.72 -19.56
N SER A 466 0.52 -4.04 -19.54
CA SER A 466 0.40 -2.63 -19.96
C SER A 466 1.17 -1.66 -19.06
N ILE A 467 1.27 -1.93 -17.76
CA ILE A 467 2.06 -1.12 -16.82
C ILE A 467 3.56 -1.39 -17.01
N LEU A 468 3.95 -2.65 -17.15
CA LEU A 468 5.36 -3.06 -17.21
C LEU A 468 5.96 -3.01 -18.62
N GLN A 469 5.12 -2.90 -19.65
CA GLN A 469 5.52 -2.95 -21.07
C GLN A 469 6.29 -4.24 -21.44
N ARG A 470 5.95 -5.35 -20.78
CA ARG A 470 6.51 -6.69 -21.04
C ARG A 470 5.44 -7.75 -20.80
N SER A 471 5.60 -8.91 -21.43
CA SER A 471 4.72 -10.06 -21.24
C SER A 471 4.91 -10.69 -19.86
N CYS A 472 3.85 -11.27 -19.32
CA CYS A 472 3.87 -11.96 -18.04
C CYS A 472 3.30 -13.37 -18.17
N GLU A 473 3.86 -14.33 -17.44
CA GLU A 473 3.42 -15.72 -17.46
C GLU A 473 2.84 -16.13 -16.10
N PRO A 474 1.65 -16.77 -16.07
CA PRO A 474 1.16 -17.43 -14.87
C PRO A 474 2.13 -18.52 -14.46
N THR A 475 2.57 -18.53 -13.20
CA THR A 475 3.49 -19.57 -12.75
C THR A 475 2.75 -20.90 -12.61
N SER A 476 3.27 -21.98 -13.20
CA SER A 476 2.79 -23.33 -12.94
C SER A 476 2.98 -23.66 -11.44
N GLY A 477 1.94 -24.19 -10.81
CA GLY A 477 1.75 -24.17 -9.34
C GLY A 477 2.99 -24.56 -8.53
N GLN A 478 3.44 -23.65 -7.65
CA GLN A 478 4.43 -23.98 -6.63
C GLN A 478 3.78 -24.79 -5.50
N LYS A 479 4.49 -25.82 -4.99
CA LYS A 479 4.01 -26.68 -3.88
C LYS A 479 3.57 -25.83 -2.68
N GLY A 480 2.28 -25.89 -2.33
CA GLY A 480 1.67 -25.15 -1.21
C GLY A 480 1.00 -23.82 -1.57
N ILE A 481 1.07 -23.39 -2.82
CA ILE A 481 0.28 -22.27 -3.36
C ILE A 481 -0.65 -22.87 -4.43
N PRO A 482 -1.98 -22.67 -4.36
CA PRO A 482 -2.85 -23.19 -5.40
C PRO A 482 -2.41 -22.67 -6.76
N ALA A 483 -2.45 -23.54 -7.78
CA ALA A 483 -2.06 -23.16 -9.14
C ALA A 483 -2.86 -21.93 -9.61
N GLY A 484 -2.20 -21.04 -10.36
CA GLY A 484 -2.81 -19.78 -10.80
C GLY A 484 -3.09 -18.85 -9.62
N HIS A 485 -2.08 -18.48 -8.83
CA HIS A 485 -2.17 -17.43 -7.79
C HIS A 485 -1.03 -16.42 -7.88
N LEU A 486 -0.01 -16.73 -8.70
CA LEU A 486 1.19 -15.94 -8.89
C LEU A 486 1.38 -15.73 -10.40
N ILE A 487 1.76 -14.51 -10.73
CA ILE A 487 2.20 -14.11 -12.06
C ILE A 487 3.68 -13.73 -11.97
N GLN A 488 4.46 -14.10 -12.97
CA GLN A 488 5.86 -13.70 -13.11
C GLN A 488 6.01 -12.84 -14.37
N CYS A 489 6.67 -11.71 -14.20
CA CYS A 489 7.11 -10.81 -15.26
C CYS A 489 8.62 -10.62 -15.07
#